data_AF-A0A7J6J2U8-F1
#
_entry.id   AF-A0A7J6J2U8-F1
#
_cell.length_a   1.000
_cell.length_b   1.000
_cell.length_c   1.000
_cell.angle_alpha   90.00
_cell.angle_beta   90.00
_cell.angle_gamma   90.00
#
_symmetry.space_group_name_H-M   'P 1'
#
loop_
_entity.id
_entity.type
_entity.pdbx_description
1 polymer ?
#
loop_
_entity_poly.entity_id
_entity_poly.type
_entity_poly.pdbx_seq_one_letter_code
_entity_poly.pdbx_strand_id
1 'polypeptide(L)'
;MIGPKKWLVQPAPATRLARSSDHLTRPYRHHQVKTRDTPKQIATMPRGLNAARKLRLNRKDQKWADLGYKKRALGTAFKSSPFGGSSHAKGIVLEKVGVEAKQPNSAIRKCVRVQLIKNGKKVTAFVPNDGCLNFVDENDEVLLAGFGRKGKAKGDIPGVRFKVVKVSGVGLLALWKEKKEKPRS
;
A
#
# COMPACT_ATOMS: atom_id res chain seq x y z
N MET A 1 -27.04 -49.80 39.69
CA MET A 1 -26.42 -48.99 40.76
C MET A 1 -24.98 -49.43 40.92
N ILE A 2 -24.01 -48.59 40.52
CA ILE A 2 -22.54 -48.58 40.75
C ILE A 2 -22.12 -47.34 39.92
N GLY A 3 -22.09 -46.11 40.45
CA GLY A 3 -21.03 -45.54 41.29
C GLY A 3 -20.21 -44.51 40.46
N PRO A 4 -20.24 -43.19 40.74
CA PRO A 4 -19.61 -42.18 39.89
C PRO A 4 -18.10 -42.01 40.20
N LYS A 5 -17.28 -41.90 39.14
CA LYS A 5 -15.83 -41.60 39.25
C LYS A 5 -15.61 -40.09 39.48
N LYS A 6 -15.40 -39.71 40.74
CA LYS A 6 -14.87 -38.39 41.15
C LYS A 6 -13.41 -38.25 40.72
N TRP A 7 -13.09 -37.19 39.98
CA TRP A 7 -11.71 -36.73 39.80
C TRP A 7 -11.33 -35.83 40.98
N LEU A 8 -10.31 -36.25 41.71
CA LEU A 8 -9.76 -35.58 42.88
C LEU A 8 -8.79 -34.48 42.39
N VAL A 9 -9.17 -33.22 42.50
CA VAL A 9 -8.27 -32.08 42.31
C VAL A 9 -7.60 -31.78 43.65
N GLN A 10 -6.28 -31.89 43.71
CA GLN A 10 -5.48 -31.56 44.89
C GLN A 10 -5.37 -30.02 45.05
N PRO A 11 -5.59 -29.44 46.24
CA PRO A 11 -5.29 -28.03 46.48
C PRO A 11 -3.81 -27.81 46.81
N ALA A 12 -3.22 -26.76 46.24
CA ALA A 12 -1.87 -26.30 46.58
C ALA A 12 -1.81 -25.72 48.02
N PRO A 13 -0.67 -25.86 48.73
CA PRO A 13 -0.54 -25.41 50.11
C PRO A 13 -0.42 -23.89 50.23
N ALA A 14 -1.21 -23.33 51.15
CA ALA A 14 -1.11 -21.95 51.59
C ALA A 14 0.09 -21.76 52.52
N THR A 15 1.03 -20.91 52.14
CA THR A 15 2.02 -20.35 53.07
C THR A 15 1.53 -19.00 53.59
N ARG A 16 1.46 -18.91 54.91
CA ARG A 16 1.15 -17.71 55.72
C ARG A 16 2.44 -17.30 56.44
N LEU A 17 2.55 -15.99 56.71
CA LEU A 17 3.50 -15.23 57.55
C LEU A 17 4.44 -14.36 56.69
N ALA A 18 4.67 -13.08 56.96
CA ALA A 18 4.52 -12.32 58.20
C ALA A 18 4.09 -10.86 57.94
N ARG A 19 3.51 -10.27 58.99
CA ARG A 19 3.28 -8.83 59.14
C ARG A 19 4.62 -8.10 59.21
N SER A 20 4.77 -7.02 58.46
CA SER A 20 5.51 -5.84 58.92
C SER A 20 4.66 -4.61 58.63
N SER A 21 4.30 -3.99 59.74
CA SER A 21 3.78 -2.65 59.87
C SER A 21 4.74 -1.65 59.24
N ASP A 22 4.27 -0.87 58.27
CA ASP A 22 4.77 0.49 58.07
C ASP A 22 3.62 1.38 57.64
N HIS A 23 3.31 2.32 58.53
CA HIS A 23 2.42 3.44 58.30
C HIS A 23 3.05 4.39 57.30
N LEU A 24 2.54 4.42 56.08
CA LEU A 24 2.59 5.60 55.23
C LEU A 24 1.19 5.90 54.73
N THR A 25 0.60 6.91 55.35
CA THR A 25 -0.62 7.58 54.92
C THR A 25 -0.47 8.01 53.46
N ARG A 26 -1.21 7.36 52.57
CA ARG A 26 -1.35 7.78 51.17
C ARG A 26 -1.94 9.20 51.17
N PRO A 27 -1.28 10.23 50.61
CA PRO A 27 -1.95 11.50 50.40
C PRO A 27 -3.08 11.26 49.39
N TYR A 28 -4.28 11.72 49.76
CA TYR A 28 -5.44 11.84 48.87
C TYR A 28 -4.97 12.47 47.55
N ARG A 29 -4.93 11.66 46.49
CA ARG A 29 -4.64 12.14 45.14
C ARG A 29 -5.86 12.97 44.75
N HIS A 30 -5.75 14.29 44.81
CA HIS A 30 -6.74 15.18 44.23
C HIS A 30 -7.02 14.69 42.81
N HIS A 31 -8.23 14.16 42.59
CA HIS A 31 -8.77 14.00 41.27
C HIS A 31 -8.85 15.40 40.68
N GLN A 32 -7.82 15.78 39.92
CA GLN A 32 -7.85 16.97 39.11
C GLN A 32 -8.94 16.70 38.07
N VAL A 33 -10.12 17.26 38.34
CA VAL A 33 -11.21 17.36 37.37
C VAL A 33 -10.57 17.91 36.10
N LYS A 34 -10.56 17.09 35.03
CA LYS A 34 -10.21 17.57 33.69
C LYS A 34 -11.14 18.75 33.42
N THR A 35 -10.60 19.95 33.57
CA THR A 35 -11.31 21.16 33.23
C THR A 35 -11.68 21.03 31.77
N ARG A 36 -12.99 21.13 31.56
CA ARG A 36 -13.74 21.12 30.32
C ARG A 36 -12.91 21.56 29.13
N ASP A 37 -13.00 20.79 28.05
CA ASP A 37 -12.53 21.14 26.72
C ASP A 37 -12.76 22.63 26.45
N THR A 38 -11.69 23.41 26.58
CA THR A 38 -11.71 24.80 26.13
C THR A 38 -11.82 24.74 24.62
N PRO A 39 -12.74 25.50 23.98
CA PRO A 39 -12.79 25.55 22.54
C PRO A 39 -11.42 25.99 22.06
N LYS A 40 -10.73 25.13 21.29
CA LYS A 40 -9.46 25.49 20.65
C LYS A 40 -9.68 26.80 19.92
N GLN A 41 -9.20 27.90 20.48
CA GLN A 41 -9.20 29.18 19.79
C GLN A 41 -8.57 28.92 18.43
N ILE A 42 -9.25 29.30 17.36
CA ILE A 42 -8.71 29.24 16.00
C ILE A 42 -7.54 30.21 16.00
N ALA A 43 -6.35 29.72 16.34
CA ALA A 43 -5.17 30.55 16.52
C ALA A 43 -4.76 31.08 15.15
N THR A 44 -5.19 32.30 14.84
CA THR A 44 -4.85 33.02 13.62
C THR A 44 -3.33 33.17 13.53
N MET A 45 -2.82 33.15 12.31
CA MET A 45 -1.38 33.22 12.03
C MET A 45 -0.77 34.50 12.64
N PRO A 46 0.34 34.42 13.40
CA PRO A 46 0.90 35.58 14.09
C PRO A 46 1.41 36.63 13.07
N ARG A 47 1.11 37.91 13.30
CA ARG A 47 1.43 39.03 12.40
C ARG A 47 2.57 39.95 12.89
N GLY A 48 3.14 39.68 14.07
CA GLY A 48 4.20 40.52 14.64
C GLY A 48 5.54 40.41 13.90
N LEU A 49 6.32 41.49 13.88
CA LEU A 49 7.64 41.59 13.23
C LEU A 49 8.62 40.48 13.70
N ASN A 50 8.57 40.11 14.99
CA ASN A 50 9.44 39.08 15.59
C ASN A 50 8.83 37.66 15.58
N ALA A 51 7.78 37.40 14.78
CA ALA A 51 7.07 36.11 14.76
C ALA A 51 7.64 35.07 13.78
N ALA A 52 8.76 35.38 13.08
CA ALA A 52 9.31 34.56 12.00
C ALA A 52 9.54 33.08 12.37
N ARG A 53 10.04 32.81 13.59
CA ARG A 53 10.28 31.43 14.07
C ARG A 53 8.99 30.61 14.11
N LYS A 54 7.92 31.18 14.66
CA LYS A 54 6.61 30.52 14.80
C LYS A 54 5.98 30.27 13.42
N LEU A 55 6.09 31.23 12.49
CA LEU A 55 5.62 31.07 11.11
C LEU A 55 6.33 29.91 10.39
N ARG A 56 7.65 29.81 10.54
CA ARG A 56 8.45 28.74 9.93
C ARG A 56 8.09 27.35 10.47
N LEU A 57 7.94 27.22 11.78
CA LEU A 57 7.55 25.95 12.43
C LEU A 57 6.14 25.54 12.00
N ASN A 58 5.17 26.46 12.07
CA ASN A 58 3.81 26.20 11.60
C ASN A 58 3.80 25.74 10.14
N ARG A 59 4.55 26.40 9.26
CA ARG A 59 4.64 25.97 7.85
C ARG A 59 5.26 24.59 7.71
N LYS A 60 6.30 24.25 8.48
CA LYS A 60 6.95 22.93 8.48
C LYS A 60 5.95 21.84 8.89
N ASP A 61 5.16 22.08 9.92
CA ASP A 61 4.18 21.11 10.43
C ASP A 61 3.02 20.93 9.43
N GLN A 62 2.47 22.03 8.93
CA GLN A 62 1.41 22.01 7.91
C GLN A 62 1.86 21.38 6.59
N LYS A 63 3.16 21.44 6.26
CA LYS A 63 3.72 20.81 5.05
C LYS A 63 3.51 19.29 5.05
N TRP A 64 3.42 18.65 6.21
CA TRP A 64 3.18 17.20 6.31
C TRP A 64 1.74 16.80 5.94
N ALA A 65 0.79 17.73 5.97
CA ALA A 65 -0.57 17.51 5.47
C ALA A 65 -0.61 17.42 3.94
N ASP A 66 0.35 18.03 3.23
CA ASP A 66 0.49 17.86 1.79
C ASP A 66 0.96 16.44 1.45
N LEU A 67 0.10 15.68 0.78
CA LEU A 67 0.33 14.31 0.36
C LEU A 67 1.52 14.20 -0.62
N GLY A 68 1.75 15.21 -1.45
CA GLY A 68 2.87 15.26 -2.38
C GLY A 68 4.20 15.32 -1.63
N TYR A 69 4.31 16.28 -0.72
CA TYR A 69 5.46 16.41 0.17
C TYR A 69 5.69 15.15 1.02
N LYS A 70 4.64 14.63 1.67
CA LYS A 70 4.73 13.44 2.53
C LYS A 70 5.29 12.22 1.78
N LYS A 71 4.79 11.96 0.56
CA LYS A 71 5.28 10.84 -0.27
C LYS A 71 6.74 10.98 -0.68
N ARG A 72 7.17 12.21 -0.99
CA ARG A 72 8.56 12.51 -1.35
C ARG A 72 9.47 12.37 -0.14
N ALA A 73 9.13 12.98 0.99
CA ALA A 73 9.91 12.94 2.22
C ALA A 73 10.07 11.51 2.78
N LEU A 74 9.01 10.69 2.70
CA LEU A 74 9.07 9.29 3.14
C LEU A 74 9.74 8.34 2.13
N GLY A 75 10.05 8.82 0.91
CA GLY A 75 10.62 7.99 -0.16
C GLY A 75 9.68 6.87 -0.61
N THR A 76 8.36 7.07 -0.55
CA THR A 76 7.36 6.02 -0.84
C THR A 76 7.55 5.41 -2.22
N ALA A 77 8.00 6.18 -3.20
CA ALA A 77 8.27 5.71 -4.56
C ALA A 77 9.31 4.58 -4.61
N PHE A 78 10.36 4.63 -3.79
CA PHE A 78 11.43 3.64 -3.79
C PHE A 78 11.05 2.41 -2.97
N LYS A 79 10.36 2.61 -1.84
CA LYS A 79 10.00 1.53 -0.91
C LYS A 79 8.83 0.67 -1.40
N SER A 80 7.71 1.31 -1.76
CA SER A 80 6.46 0.57 -1.99
C SER A 80 6.10 0.40 -3.47
N SER A 81 6.65 1.22 -4.38
CA SER A 81 6.31 1.07 -5.80
C SER A 81 7.03 -0.15 -6.40
N PRO A 82 6.35 -0.98 -7.21
CA PRO A 82 6.98 -2.14 -7.82
C PRO A 82 8.04 -1.74 -8.87
N PHE A 83 7.94 -0.53 -9.44
CA PHE A 83 8.92 0.00 -10.40
C PHE A 83 10.11 0.68 -9.73
N GLY A 84 10.15 0.83 -8.40
CA GLY A 84 11.26 1.46 -7.69
C GLY A 84 11.55 2.90 -8.13
N GLY A 85 10.53 3.65 -8.54
CA GLY A 85 10.68 5.04 -9.00
C GLY A 85 10.99 5.21 -10.50
N SER A 86 11.26 4.12 -11.24
CA SER A 86 11.44 4.19 -12.70
C SER A 86 10.10 4.36 -13.43
N SER A 87 10.16 4.95 -14.63
CA SER A 87 9.00 5.13 -15.52
C SER A 87 8.51 3.80 -16.11
N HIS A 88 9.44 2.90 -16.40
CA HIS A 88 9.20 1.60 -17.04
C HIS A 88 9.92 0.49 -16.28
N ALA A 89 9.45 -0.74 -16.48
CA ALA A 89 10.11 -1.92 -15.96
C ALA A 89 9.97 -3.09 -16.93
N LYS A 90 11.08 -3.81 -17.12
CA LYS A 90 11.11 -5.08 -17.84
C LYS A 90 10.64 -6.21 -16.92
N GLY A 91 9.91 -7.16 -17.49
CA GLY A 91 9.42 -8.32 -16.76
C GLY A 91 9.22 -9.52 -17.68
N ILE A 92 9.05 -10.68 -17.05
CA ILE A 92 8.78 -11.96 -17.70
C ILE A 92 7.32 -12.32 -17.46
N VAL A 93 6.62 -12.74 -18.52
CA VAL A 93 5.23 -13.19 -18.43
C VAL A 93 5.16 -14.54 -17.72
N LEU A 94 4.22 -14.65 -16.77
CA LEU A 94 3.92 -15.89 -16.08
C LEU A 94 2.68 -16.56 -16.66
N GLU A 95 1.55 -15.86 -16.68
CA GLU A 95 0.25 -16.40 -17.09
C GLU A 95 -0.63 -15.32 -17.71
N LYS A 96 -1.52 -15.72 -18.62
CA LYS A 96 -2.57 -14.87 -19.21
C LYS A 96 -3.79 -14.87 -18.28
N VAL A 97 -4.28 -13.69 -17.91
CA VAL A 97 -5.40 -13.53 -16.95
C VAL A 97 -6.52 -12.69 -17.55
N GLY A 98 -7.75 -13.19 -17.47
CA GLY A 98 -8.95 -12.40 -17.73
C GLY A 98 -9.41 -11.70 -16.45
N VAL A 99 -9.42 -10.36 -16.42
CA VAL A 99 -9.94 -9.60 -15.28
C VAL A 99 -11.32 -9.06 -15.63
N GLU A 100 -12.32 -9.35 -14.79
CA GLU A 100 -13.67 -8.81 -14.95
C GLU A 100 -13.69 -7.29 -14.75
N ALA A 101 -14.47 -6.61 -15.58
CA ALA A 101 -14.71 -5.18 -15.45
C ALA A 101 -15.54 -4.87 -14.19
N LYS A 102 -15.34 -3.68 -13.64
CA LYS A 102 -16.22 -3.16 -12.59
C LYS A 102 -17.60 -2.86 -13.17
N GLN A 103 -18.63 -3.14 -12.35
CA GLN A 103 -19.99 -2.66 -12.57
C GLN A 103 -19.99 -1.15 -12.85
N PRO A 104 -20.76 -0.62 -13.82
CA PRO A 104 -21.92 -1.22 -14.54
C PRO A 104 -21.57 -1.97 -15.84
N ASN A 105 -20.29 -2.12 -16.18
CA ASN A 105 -19.87 -2.72 -17.44
C ASN A 105 -19.78 -4.26 -17.32
N SER A 106 -20.09 -4.97 -18.40
CA SER A 106 -19.85 -6.41 -18.53
C SER A 106 -18.79 -6.66 -19.61
N ALA A 107 -17.56 -6.94 -19.19
CA ALA A 107 -16.46 -7.26 -20.10
C ALA A 107 -15.33 -7.99 -19.37
N ILE A 108 -14.62 -8.87 -20.08
CA ILE A 108 -13.38 -9.49 -19.60
C ILE A 108 -12.19 -8.74 -20.21
N ARG A 109 -11.43 -8.06 -19.37
CA ARG A 109 -10.24 -7.29 -19.76
C ARG A 109 -9.03 -8.21 -19.79
N LYS A 110 -8.42 -8.33 -20.98
CA LYS A 110 -7.26 -9.19 -21.21
C LYS A 110 -6.03 -8.59 -20.52
N CYS A 111 -5.52 -9.31 -19.52
CA CYS A 111 -4.37 -8.93 -18.72
C CYS A 111 -3.35 -10.07 -18.70
N VAL A 112 -2.16 -9.75 -18.19
CA VAL A 112 -1.05 -10.68 -18.07
C VAL A 112 -0.41 -10.49 -16.70
N ARG A 113 -0.04 -11.61 -16.07
CA ARG A 113 0.78 -11.61 -14.84
C ARG A 113 2.23 -11.59 -15.25
N VAL A 114 2.96 -10.62 -14.70
CA VAL A 114 4.34 -10.38 -15.06
C VAL A 114 5.18 -10.34 -13.79
N GLN A 115 6.31 -11.04 -13.80
CA GLN A 115 7.33 -10.93 -12.78
C GLN A 115 8.38 -9.92 -13.23
N LEU A 116 8.62 -8.87 -12.43
CA LEU A 116 9.65 -7.88 -12.75
C LEU A 116 11.03 -8.49 -12.56
N ILE A 117 11.90 -8.40 -13.58
CA ILE A 117 13.26 -8.98 -13.54
C ILE A 117 14.09 -8.34 -12.41
N LYS A 118 14.03 -7.02 -12.28
CA LYS A 118 14.83 -6.28 -11.29
C LYS A 118 14.52 -6.59 -9.83
N ASN A 119 13.27 -6.95 -9.51
CA ASN A 119 12.77 -6.98 -8.14
C ASN A 119 12.13 -8.32 -7.76
N GLY A 120 11.92 -9.23 -8.73
CA GLY A 120 11.14 -10.46 -8.55
C GLY A 120 9.66 -10.26 -8.22
N LYS A 121 9.17 -9.00 -8.12
CA LYS A 121 7.78 -8.69 -7.75
C LYS A 121 6.82 -9.05 -8.87
N LYS A 122 5.75 -9.76 -8.53
CA LYS A 122 4.65 -10.11 -9.44
C LYS A 122 3.66 -8.94 -9.54
N VAL A 123 3.32 -8.56 -10.77
CA VAL A 123 2.37 -7.47 -11.07
C VAL A 123 1.39 -7.90 -12.15
N THR A 124 0.19 -7.32 -12.14
CA THR A 124 -0.78 -7.44 -13.24
C THR A 124 -0.59 -6.29 -14.21
N ALA A 125 -0.54 -6.60 -15.50
CA ALA A 125 -0.46 -5.62 -16.57
C ALA A 125 -1.60 -5.85 -17.57
N PHE A 126 -2.19 -4.75 -18.04
CA PHE A 126 -3.19 -4.79 -19.10
C PHE A 126 -2.52 -4.86 -20.48
N VAL A 127 -3.09 -5.66 -21.37
CA VAL A 127 -2.68 -5.70 -22.78
C VAL A 127 -3.62 -4.78 -23.57
N PRO A 128 -3.11 -3.67 -24.14
CA PRO A 128 -3.94 -2.73 -24.88
C PRO A 128 -4.27 -3.25 -26.28
N ASN A 129 -5.39 -2.75 -26.82
CA ASN A 129 -5.96 -3.07 -28.14
C ASN A 129 -6.46 -4.52 -28.28
N ASP A 130 -7.32 -4.74 -29.25
CA ASP A 130 -7.93 -6.04 -29.50
C ASP A 130 -6.94 -7.02 -30.14
N GLY A 131 -7.12 -8.32 -29.85
CA GLY A 131 -6.27 -9.39 -30.39
C GLY A 131 -4.83 -9.43 -29.88
N CYS A 132 -4.38 -8.39 -29.17
CA CYS A 132 -2.97 -8.26 -28.77
C CYS A 132 -2.49 -9.29 -27.74
N LEU A 133 -3.42 -10.01 -27.10
CA LEU A 133 -3.09 -11.13 -26.21
C LEU A 133 -2.47 -12.32 -26.99
N ASN A 134 -2.74 -12.42 -28.29
CA ASN A 134 -2.20 -13.50 -29.13
C ASN A 134 -0.70 -13.33 -29.41
N PHE A 135 -0.17 -12.10 -29.31
CA PHE A 135 1.25 -11.83 -29.52
C PHE A 135 2.12 -12.08 -28.28
N VAL A 136 1.50 -12.16 -27.10
CA VAL A 136 2.21 -12.34 -25.83
C VAL A 136 2.10 -13.81 -25.45
N ASP A 137 3.23 -14.47 -25.25
CA ASP A 137 3.27 -15.85 -24.79
C ASP A 137 3.79 -15.95 -23.35
N GLU A 138 3.70 -17.14 -22.78
CA GLU A 138 4.31 -17.41 -21.48
C GLU A 138 5.84 -17.32 -21.60
N ASN A 139 6.49 -16.87 -20.53
CA ASN A 139 7.93 -16.64 -20.47
C ASN A 139 8.49 -15.55 -21.41
N ASP A 140 7.65 -14.86 -22.18
CA ASP A 140 8.08 -13.73 -23.00
C ASP A 140 8.59 -12.56 -22.14
N GLU A 141 9.57 -11.86 -22.70
CA GLU A 141 10.03 -10.60 -22.14
C GLU A 141 9.09 -9.45 -22.54
N VAL A 142 8.57 -8.72 -21.56
CA VAL A 142 7.68 -7.58 -21.77
C VAL A 142 8.19 -6.32 -21.11
N LEU A 143 7.98 -5.19 -21.79
CA LEU A 143 8.20 -3.86 -21.21
C LEU A 143 6.89 -3.30 -20.68
N LEU A 144 6.85 -3.03 -19.37
CA LEU A 144 5.70 -2.46 -18.69
C LEU A 144 5.85 -0.95 -18.49
N ALA A 145 4.73 -0.26 -18.59
CA ALA A 145 4.59 1.16 -18.26
C ALA A 145 3.45 1.40 -17.27
N GLY A 146 3.52 2.51 -16.54
CA GLY A 146 2.39 2.99 -15.74
C GLY A 146 1.21 3.45 -16.61
N PHE A 147 -0.01 3.36 -16.07
CA PHE A 147 -1.23 3.82 -16.74
C PHE A 147 -1.47 5.35 -16.71
N GLY A 148 -0.55 6.14 -16.15
CA GLY A 148 -0.64 7.61 -16.08
C GLY A 148 -1.39 8.18 -14.86
N ARG A 149 -2.17 7.38 -14.11
CA ARG A 149 -2.93 7.86 -12.93
C ARG A 149 -2.12 7.86 -11.62
N LYS A 150 -0.84 8.26 -11.67
CA LYS A 150 0.08 8.30 -10.49
C LYS A 150 0.06 7.03 -9.64
N GLY A 151 0.04 5.86 -10.30
CA GLY A 151 0.00 4.55 -9.65
C GLY A 151 -1.38 4.12 -9.15
N LYS A 152 -2.47 4.67 -9.68
CA LYS A 152 -3.83 4.16 -9.48
C LYS A 152 -4.28 3.31 -10.66
N ALA A 153 -5.26 2.45 -10.44
CA ALA A 153 -5.89 1.67 -11.50
C ALA A 153 -6.65 2.58 -12.48
N LYS A 154 -6.70 2.17 -13.74
CA LYS A 154 -7.35 2.94 -14.81
C LYS A 154 -8.73 2.38 -15.13
N GLY A 155 -9.70 3.28 -15.26
CA GLY A 155 -11.05 2.95 -15.75
C GLY A 155 -11.78 1.92 -14.88
N ASP A 156 -12.41 0.99 -15.58
CA ASP A 156 -13.19 -0.13 -15.06
C ASP A 156 -12.34 -1.34 -14.65
N ILE A 157 -11.01 -1.30 -14.81
CA ILE A 157 -10.15 -2.45 -14.54
C ILE A 157 -9.75 -2.44 -13.05
N PRO A 158 -10.21 -3.42 -12.23
CA PRO A 158 -9.82 -3.49 -10.82
C PRO A 158 -8.36 -3.95 -10.68
N GLY A 159 -7.62 -3.34 -9.75
CA GLY A 159 -6.27 -3.78 -9.37
C GLY A 159 -5.15 -3.59 -10.40
N VAL A 160 -5.46 -3.33 -11.67
CA VAL A 160 -4.44 -3.21 -12.73
C VAL A 160 -3.94 -1.78 -12.86
N ARG A 161 -2.63 -1.58 -12.62
CA ARG A 161 -1.96 -0.27 -12.55
C ARG A 161 -0.98 -0.04 -13.69
N PHE A 162 -0.65 -1.10 -14.43
CA PHE A 162 0.36 -1.11 -15.49
C PHE A 162 -0.23 -1.61 -16.80
N LYS A 163 0.40 -1.23 -17.90
CA LYS A 163 0.09 -1.70 -19.25
C LYS A 163 1.35 -2.24 -19.92
N VAL A 164 1.16 -3.16 -20.86
CA VAL A 164 2.23 -3.66 -21.75
C VAL A 164 2.47 -2.64 -22.86
N VAL A 165 3.74 -2.39 -23.18
CA VAL A 165 4.16 -1.47 -24.27
C VAL A 165 4.94 -2.21 -25.34
N LYS A 166 5.84 -3.11 -24.95
CA LYS A 166 6.67 -3.91 -25.86
C LYS A 166 6.63 -5.38 -25.45
N VAL A 167 6.80 -6.25 -26.43
CA VAL A 167 6.90 -7.71 -26.31
C VAL A 167 8.12 -8.13 -27.12
N SER A 168 9.04 -8.90 -26.53
CA SER A 168 10.26 -9.42 -27.18
C SER A 168 11.05 -8.33 -27.91
N GLY A 169 11.18 -7.15 -27.29
CA GLY A 169 11.89 -5.99 -27.86
C GLY A 169 11.10 -5.17 -28.90
N VAL A 170 9.98 -5.69 -29.41
CA VAL A 170 9.14 -5.03 -30.42
C VAL A 170 7.97 -4.28 -29.77
N GLY A 171 7.63 -3.11 -30.32
CA GLY A 171 6.49 -2.33 -29.85
C GLY A 171 5.17 -3.04 -30.16
N LEU A 172 4.31 -3.20 -29.16
CA LEU A 172 3.02 -3.89 -29.31
C LEU A 172 2.10 -3.20 -30.33
N LEU A 173 2.18 -1.86 -30.42
CA LEU A 173 1.48 -1.09 -31.45
C LEU A 173 2.00 -1.38 -32.86
N ALA A 174 3.29 -1.68 -33.02
CA ALA A 174 3.87 -2.02 -34.31
C ALA A 174 3.47 -3.43 -34.76
N LEU A 175 3.39 -4.38 -33.82
CA LEU A 175 2.85 -5.73 -34.06
C LEU A 175 1.37 -5.66 -34.46
N TRP A 176 0.57 -4.87 -33.73
CA TRP A 176 -0.86 -4.73 -33.99
C TRP A 176 -1.18 -4.06 -35.33
N LYS A 177 -0.32 -3.14 -35.79
CA LYS A 177 -0.44 -2.51 -37.13
C LYS A 177 0.29 -3.28 -38.23
N GLU A 178 0.78 -4.49 -37.93
CA GLU A 178 1.51 -5.35 -38.88
C GLU A 178 2.73 -4.67 -39.52
N LYS A 179 3.29 -3.64 -38.87
CA LYS A 179 4.49 -2.94 -39.35
C LYS A 179 5.78 -3.70 -39.07
N LYS A 180 5.72 -4.61 -38.11
CA LYS A 180 6.82 -5.47 -37.67
C LYS A 180 6.23 -6.82 -37.29
N GLU A 181 7.00 -7.86 -37.51
CA GLU A 181 6.68 -9.19 -37.02
C GLU A 181 7.36 -9.44 -35.67
N LYS A 182 6.81 -10.38 -34.90
CA LYS A 182 7.44 -10.84 -33.66
C LYS A 182 8.72 -11.60 -34.04
N PRO A 183 9.89 -11.27 -33.46
CA PRO A 183 11.09 -12.03 -33.72
C PRO A 183 10.85 -13.47 -33.28
N ARG A 184 11.14 -14.42 -34.17
CA ARG A 184 11.12 -15.84 -33.83
C ARG A 184 12.41 -16.14 -33.05
N SER A 185 12.26 -16.80 -31.91
CA SER A 185 13.37 -17.40 -31.17
C SER A 185 13.74 -18.74 -31.79
#